data_AF-A0A2N2T0N9-F1
#
_entry.id   AF-A0A2N2T0N9-F1
#
_cell.length_a   1.000
_cell.length_b   1.000
_cell.length_c   1.000
_cell.angle_alpha   90.00
_cell.angle_beta   90.00
_cell.angle_gamma   90.00
#
_symmetry.space_group_name_H-M   'P 1'
#
loop_
_entity.id
_entity.type
_entity.pdbx_description
1 polymer ?
#
loop_
_entity_poly.entity_id
_entity_poly.type
_entity_poly.pdbx_seq_one_letter_code
_entity_poly.pdbx_strand_id
1 'polypeptide(L)'
;MSHTVSSAAQKLGLAAVRALYAEVALEPKPGLVSFRDCGSHTDMNAQTFLRSLFALRGYFPRIAQAGYDGAPFADLAHLGQCAEARMLAATRGINTHRGAIFGLGLLCASAGQLLAQGLLFTPQHLRAVLLSTWGEALAQRAKLARLAAPVSNGQQAARRFGLRSAGDEAAQAFPVLFDVTLPALQAGLQSGAGERAARVQALFATMAVLDDTNCVHRGGIDGLRFVQTCARQFLQAGGIFQTDWQLHARAIHASFVARRLSPGGSADVLASACWVQSVLVEFCRAGFSPPWSTEVDPTEPQKPVTSWQERPELVA
;
A
#
# COMPACT_ATOMS: atom_id res chain seq x y z
N MET A 1 15.68 -0.97 24.84
CA MET A 1 15.29 -2.40 24.77
C MET A 1 15.40 -2.86 23.32
N SER A 2 16.15 -3.93 23.05
CA SER A 2 16.16 -4.55 21.71
C SER A 2 14.83 -5.29 21.56
N HIS A 3 13.84 -4.66 20.94
CA HIS A 3 12.57 -5.32 20.64
C HIS A 3 12.84 -6.41 19.61
N THR A 4 12.80 -7.67 20.05
CA THR A 4 12.90 -8.83 19.18
C THR A 4 11.71 -8.84 18.22
N VAL A 5 11.98 -8.77 16.92
CA VAL A 5 10.95 -8.85 15.89
C VAL A 5 10.43 -10.28 15.84
N SER A 6 9.13 -10.48 16.08
CA SER A 6 8.47 -11.80 16.03
C SER A 6 8.58 -12.47 14.66
N SER A 7 8.46 -13.80 14.62
CA SER A 7 8.47 -14.54 13.34
C SER A 7 7.34 -14.12 12.41
N ALA A 8 6.16 -13.78 12.96
CA ALA A 8 5.02 -13.29 12.19
C ALA A 8 5.32 -11.91 11.57
N ALA A 9 5.89 -10.98 12.34
CA ALA A 9 6.32 -9.68 11.82
C ALA A 9 7.41 -9.82 10.74
N GLN A 10 8.33 -10.78 10.88
CA GLN A 10 9.31 -11.11 9.84
C GLN A 10 8.66 -11.60 8.54
N LYS A 11 7.64 -12.46 8.62
CA LYS A 11 6.89 -12.93 7.43
C LYS A 11 6.19 -11.78 6.72
N LEU A 12 5.47 -10.94 7.46
CA LEU A 12 4.81 -9.74 6.92
C LEU A 12 5.81 -8.81 6.21
N GLY A 13 6.96 -8.56 6.83
CA GLY A 13 7.99 -7.72 6.25
C GLY A 13 8.71 -8.33 5.04
N LEU A 14 8.94 -9.65 5.04
CA LEU A 14 9.49 -10.35 3.87
C LEU A 14 8.52 -10.29 2.69
N ALA A 15 7.22 -10.47 2.94
CA ALA A 15 6.19 -10.29 1.92
C ALA A 15 6.22 -8.87 1.34
N ALA A 16 6.47 -7.84 2.16
CA ALA A 16 6.56 -6.44 1.70
C ALA A 16 7.76 -6.24 0.76
N VAL A 17 8.93 -6.78 1.11
CA VAL A 17 10.12 -6.75 0.24
C VAL A 17 9.87 -7.47 -1.08
N ARG A 18 9.20 -8.64 -1.04
CA ARG A 18 8.83 -9.40 -2.25
C ARG A 18 7.87 -8.61 -3.13
N ALA A 19 6.89 -7.93 -2.55
CA ALA A 19 5.93 -7.12 -3.30
C ALA A 19 6.61 -5.94 -4.01
N LEU A 20 7.54 -5.25 -3.34
CA LEU A 20 8.31 -4.18 -3.97
C LEU A 20 9.27 -4.70 -5.04
N TYR A 21 9.89 -5.87 -4.83
CA TYR A 21 10.68 -6.51 -5.90
C TYR A 21 9.81 -6.87 -7.11
N ALA A 22 8.63 -7.46 -6.89
CA ALA A 22 7.70 -7.81 -7.96
C ALA A 22 7.22 -6.59 -8.74
N GLU A 23 7.07 -5.44 -8.06
CA GLU A 23 6.77 -4.15 -8.68
C GLU A 23 7.90 -3.73 -9.62
N VAL A 24 9.17 -3.78 -9.19
CA VAL A 24 10.34 -3.43 -10.03
C VAL A 24 10.53 -4.41 -11.19
N ALA A 25 10.24 -5.68 -10.96
CA ALA A 25 10.33 -6.73 -11.96
C ALA A 25 9.22 -6.65 -13.03
N LEU A 26 8.17 -5.86 -12.79
CA LEU A 26 7.02 -5.79 -13.68
C LEU A 26 7.39 -5.14 -15.02
N GLU A 27 6.94 -5.77 -16.11
CA GLU A 27 7.04 -5.28 -17.47
C GLU A 27 5.78 -5.76 -18.22
N PRO A 28 5.15 -4.98 -19.12
CA PRO A 28 5.32 -3.54 -19.33
C PRO A 28 4.86 -2.73 -18.12
N LYS A 29 5.54 -1.60 -17.87
CA LYS A 29 5.29 -0.76 -16.70
C LYS A 29 5.41 0.72 -17.12
N PRO A 30 4.32 1.35 -17.59
CA PRO A 30 4.41 2.60 -18.33
C PRO A 30 5.13 3.74 -17.60
N GLY A 31 6.21 4.27 -18.21
CA GLY A 31 6.99 5.39 -17.69
C GLY A 31 7.78 5.13 -16.40
N LEU A 32 7.68 3.93 -15.82
CA LEU A 32 8.30 3.55 -14.55
C LEU A 32 9.59 2.76 -14.79
N VAL A 33 10.47 2.78 -13.79
CA VAL A 33 11.68 1.95 -13.78
C VAL A 33 11.31 0.46 -13.71
N SER A 34 12.00 -0.35 -14.49
CA SER A 34 11.97 -1.81 -14.42
C SER A 34 13.37 -2.39 -14.73
N PHE A 35 13.51 -3.71 -14.77
CA PHE A 35 14.74 -4.34 -15.28
C PHE A 35 14.97 -4.12 -16.77
N ARG A 36 13.93 -3.71 -17.52
CA ARG A 36 14.03 -3.43 -18.95
C ARG A 36 14.74 -2.11 -19.22
N ASP A 37 14.37 -1.06 -18.48
CA ASP A 37 14.86 0.31 -18.68
C ASP A 37 14.57 1.22 -17.48
N CYS A 38 15.05 2.46 -17.55
CA CYS A 38 14.85 3.50 -16.54
C CYS A 38 13.46 4.18 -16.63
N GLY A 39 12.60 3.76 -17.56
CA GLY A 39 11.37 4.48 -17.88
C GLY A 39 11.63 5.96 -18.13
N SER A 40 10.86 6.81 -17.47
CA SER A 40 10.94 8.28 -17.61
C SER A 40 12.06 8.93 -16.78
N HIS A 41 12.90 8.14 -16.11
CA HIS A 41 13.93 8.65 -15.21
C HIS A 41 15.31 8.68 -15.85
N THR A 42 16.10 9.68 -15.46
CA THR A 42 17.52 9.81 -15.85
C THR A 42 18.46 9.62 -14.66
N ASP A 43 17.91 9.64 -13.44
CA ASP A 43 18.61 9.61 -12.16
C ASP A 43 18.51 8.25 -11.45
N MET A 44 17.62 7.35 -11.89
CA MET A 44 17.42 6.03 -11.28
C MET A 44 17.23 4.92 -12.32
N ASN A 45 17.59 3.71 -11.90
CA ASN A 45 17.45 2.47 -12.65
C ASN A 45 17.14 1.31 -11.69
N ALA A 46 16.97 0.09 -12.20
CA ALA A 46 16.67 -1.08 -11.38
C ALA A 46 17.70 -1.33 -10.27
N GLN A 47 18.98 -1.05 -10.50
CA GLN A 47 20.02 -1.22 -9.48
C GLN A 47 19.81 -0.24 -8.31
N THR A 48 19.38 1.00 -8.57
CA THR A 48 19.01 1.96 -7.53
C THR A 48 17.84 1.45 -6.69
N PHE A 49 16.84 0.83 -7.32
CA PHE A 49 15.73 0.19 -6.62
C PHE A 49 16.17 -1.01 -5.78
N LEU A 50 17.07 -1.87 -6.29
CA LEU A 50 17.62 -2.99 -5.52
C LEU A 50 18.37 -2.50 -4.27
N ARG A 51 19.20 -1.45 -4.38
CA ARG A 51 19.87 -0.86 -3.20
C ARG A 51 18.86 -0.36 -2.17
N SER A 52 17.78 0.27 -2.62
CA SER A 52 16.68 0.72 -1.78
C SER A 52 15.99 -0.45 -1.05
N LEU A 53 15.67 -1.54 -1.75
CA LEU A 53 15.09 -2.75 -1.15
C LEU A 53 15.98 -3.33 -0.05
N PHE A 54 17.29 -3.42 -0.30
CA PHE A 54 18.24 -3.89 0.71
C PHE A 54 18.27 -2.99 1.96
N ALA A 55 18.19 -1.67 1.79
CA ALA A 55 18.14 -0.71 2.90
C ALA A 55 16.83 -0.78 3.70
N LEU A 56 15.74 -1.20 3.06
CA LEU A 56 14.39 -1.27 3.64
C LEU A 56 14.03 -2.65 4.21
N ARG A 57 14.81 -3.70 3.95
CA ARG A 57 14.48 -5.08 4.37
C ARG A 57 14.21 -5.24 5.87
N GLY A 58 14.89 -4.46 6.72
CA GLY A 58 14.71 -4.47 8.17
C GLY A 58 13.61 -3.54 8.67
N TYR A 59 13.09 -2.65 7.83
CA TYR A 59 12.05 -1.68 8.21
C TYR A 59 10.68 -2.35 8.32
N PHE A 60 10.24 -3.07 7.29
CA PHE A 60 8.89 -3.64 7.25
C PHE A 60 8.60 -4.60 8.41
N PRO A 61 9.52 -5.49 8.84
CA PRO A 61 9.30 -6.30 10.04
C PRO A 61 9.20 -5.46 11.31
N ARG A 62 10.01 -4.39 11.44
CA ARG A 62 10.00 -3.53 12.63
C ARG A 62 8.71 -2.73 12.75
N ILE A 63 8.20 -2.20 11.64
CA ILE A 63 6.94 -1.45 11.69
C ILE A 63 5.73 -2.39 11.84
N ALA A 64 5.80 -3.62 11.31
CA ALA A 64 4.81 -4.66 11.63
C ALA A 64 4.81 -5.01 13.13
N GLN A 65 5.99 -5.17 13.73
CA GLN A 65 6.10 -5.42 15.17
C GLN A 65 5.59 -4.23 16.00
N ALA A 66 5.92 -2.99 15.62
CA ALA A 66 5.39 -1.81 16.29
C ALA A 66 3.84 -1.76 16.21
N GLY A 67 3.26 -2.18 15.08
CA GLY A 67 1.83 -2.36 14.95
C GLY A 67 1.28 -3.41 15.90
N TYR A 68 1.91 -4.58 16.00
CA TYR A 68 1.55 -5.64 16.95
C TYR A 68 1.61 -5.18 18.41
N ASP A 69 2.59 -4.36 18.75
CA ASP A 69 2.79 -3.81 20.10
C ASP A 69 1.81 -2.66 20.41
N GLY A 70 0.92 -2.29 19.47
CA GLY A 70 -0.04 -1.19 19.64
C GLY A 70 0.62 0.19 19.69
N ALA A 71 1.78 0.36 19.05
CA ALA A 71 2.55 1.59 19.15
C ALA A 71 1.78 2.82 18.62
N PRO A 72 1.94 4.00 19.27
CA PRO A 72 1.31 5.23 18.80
C PRO A 72 1.83 5.63 17.41
N PHE A 73 1.03 6.42 16.69
CA PHE A 73 1.40 6.86 15.33
C PHE A 73 2.75 7.58 15.26
N ALA A 74 3.14 8.30 16.31
CA ALA A 74 4.44 8.98 16.38
C ALA A 74 5.63 8.02 16.21
N ASP A 75 5.53 6.81 16.78
CA ASP A 75 6.59 5.80 16.67
C ASP A 75 6.63 5.19 15.27
N LEU A 76 5.47 4.93 14.67
CA LEU A 76 5.38 4.51 13.26
C LEU A 76 5.99 5.56 12.33
N ALA A 77 5.68 6.84 12.57
CA ALA A 77 6.22 7.95 11.81
C ALA A 77 7.75 8.06 11.97
N HIS A 78 8.27 7.86 13.19
CA HIS A 78 9.71 7.85 13.44
C HIS A 78 10.41 6.69 12.71
N LEU A 79 9.85 5.47 12.78
CA LEU A 79 10.36 4.32 12.03
C LEU A 79 10.39 4.58 10.52
N GLY A 80 9.33 5.20 9.98
CA GLY A 80 9.24 5.61 8.58
C GLY A 80 10.30 6.64 8.20
N GLN A 81 10.51 7.67 9.02
CA GLN A 81 11.55 8.69 8.80
C GLN A 81 12.96 8.07 8.79
N CYS A 82 13.26 7.17 9.74
CA CYS A 82 14.54 6.46 9.75
C CYS A 82 14.71 5.56 8.52
N ALA A 83 13.63 4.92 8.04
CA ALA A 83 13.66 4.11 6.83
C ALA A 83 13.90 4.96 5.58
N GLU A 84 13.26 6.13 5.48
CA GLU A 84 13.47 7.09 4.41
C GLU A 84 14.93 7.58 4.39
N ALA A 85 15.49 7.95 5.53
CA ALA A 85 16.88 8.37 5.65
C ALA A 85 17.86 7.26 5.20
N ARG A 86 17.63 6.00 5.60
CA ARG A 86 18.44 4.85 5.15
C ARG A 86 18.31 4.61 3.66
N MET A 87 17.10 4.70 3.11
CA MET A 87 16.86 4.60 1.68
C MET A 87 17.68 5.66 0.94
N LEU A 88 17.51 6.93 1.31
CA LEU A 88 18.21 8.05 0.67
C LEU A 88 19.73 7.90 0.75
N ALA A 89 20.26 7.46 1.88
CA ALA A 89 21.69 7.17 2.00
C ALA A 89 22.15 6.07 1.02
N ALA A 90 21.41 4.96 0.93
CA ALA A 90 21.73 3.85 0.03
C ALA A 90 21.54 4.18 -1.46
N THR A 91 20.69 5.17 -1.77
CA THR A 91 20.40 5.61 -3.14
C THR A 91 21.06 6.94 -3.50
N ARG A 92 21.99 7.46 -2.67
CA ARG A 92 22.70 8.73 -2.91
C ARG A 92 21.76 9.93 -3.10
N GLY A 93 20.73 10.01 -2.26
CA GLY A 93 19.72 11.08 -2.26
C GLY A 93 18.55 10.86 -3.22
N ILE A 94 18.55 9.76 -3.99
CA ILE A 94 17.50 9.50 -4.98
C ILE A 94 16.28 8.86 -4.32
N ASN A 95 15.12 9.50 -4.44
CA ASN A 95 13.86 8.98 -3.93
C ASN A 95 13.34 7.82 -4.80
N THR A 96 13.26 6.61 -4.23
CA THR A 96 12.77 5.41 -4.94
C THR A 96 11.46 4.89 -4.37
N HIS A 97 11.38 4.70 -3.04
CA HIS A 97 10.27 4.03 -2.36
C HIS A 97 9.66 4.86 -1.22
N ARG A 98 9.76 6.21 -1.25
CA ARG A 98 9.21 7.02 -0.15
C ARG A 98 7.71 6.81 0.06
N GLY A 99 6.94 6.70 -1.02
CA GLY A 99 5.50 6.43 -0.92
C GLY A 99 5.22 5.02 -0.39
N ALA A 100 5.95 4.00 -0.88
CA ALA A 100 5.89 2.65 -0.32
C ALA A 100 6.27 2.59 1.18
N ILE A 101 7.32 3.29 1.63
CA ILE A 101 7.67 3.37 3.05
C ILE A 101 6.47 3.82 3.88
N PHE A 102 5.74 4.84 3.42
CA PHE A 102 4.57 5.33 4.11
C PHE A 102 3.37 4.37 4.00
N GLY A 103 2.88 4.10 2.77
CA GLY A 103 1.66 3.34 2.54
C GLY A 103 1.79 1.87 2.95
N LEU A 104 2.78 1.16 2.40
CA LEU A 104 3.02 -0.24 2.73
C LEU A 104 3.50 -0.42 4.16
N GLY A 105 4.22 0.55 4.73
CA GLY A 105 4.58 0.56 6.15
C GLY A 105 3.35 0.59 7.08
N LEU A 106 2.37 1.46 6.80
CA LEU A 106 1.10 1.52 7.55
C LEU A 106 0.29 0.23 7.42
N LEU A 107 0.27 -0.39 6.24
CA LEU A 107 -0.38 -1.68 6.04
C LEU A 107 0.32 -2.79 6.85
N CYS A 108 1.65 -2.81 6.88
CA CYS A 108 2.42 -3.73 7.71
C CYS A 108 2.11 -3.54 9.21
N ALA A 109 2.03 -2.30 9.69
CA ALA A 109 1.61 -2.02 11.07
C ALA A 109 0.19 -2.52 11.35
N SER A 110 -0.74 -2.26 10.42
CA SER A 110 -2.13 -2.71 10.54
C SER A 110 -2.24 -4.23 10.58
N ALA A 111 -1.43 -4.94 9.80
CA ALA A 111 -1.34 -6.40 9.87
C ALA A 111 -0.76 -6.92 11.19
N GLY A 112 0.25 -6.23 11.75
CA GLY A 112 0.75 -6.55 13.09
C GLY A 112 -0.35 -6.40 14.14
N GLN A 113 -1.10 -5.31 14.10
CA GLN A 113 -2.19 -5.05 15.03
C GLN A 113 -3.36 -6.04 14.86
N LEU A 114 -3.66 -6.50 13.64
CA LEU A 114 -4.60 -7.59 13.41
C LEU A 114 -4.18 -8.89 14.11
N LEU A 115 -2.90 -9.25 14.01
CA LEU A 115 -2.35 -10.42 14.68
C LEU A 115 -2.46 -10.31 16.20
N ALA A 116 -2.14 -9.14 16.76
CA ALA A 116 -2.26 -8.91 18.20
C ALA A 116 -3.71 -9.04 18.70
N GLN A 117 -4.68 -8.62 17.89
CA GLN A 117 -6.11 -8.75 18.19
C GLN A 117 -6.69 -10.14 17.86
N GLY A 118 -5.90 -11.04 17.27
CA GLY A 118 -6.38 -12.37 16.84
C GLY A 118 -7.45 -12.31 15.75
N LEU A 119 -7.46 -11.26 14.93
CA LEU A 119 -8.43 -11.06 13.86
C LEU A 119 -7.98 -11.73 12.56
N LEU A 120 -8.95 -12.17 11.76
CA LEU A 120 -8.69 -12.75 10.44
C LEU A 120 -8.09 -11.70 9.49
N PHE A 121 -7.19 -12.15 8.62
CA PHE A 121 -6.68 -11.31 7.54
C PHE A 121 -7.74 -11.15 6.45
N THR A 122 -8.37 -9.97 6.41
CA THR A 122 -9.25 -9.55 5.32
C THR A 122 -8.94 -8.10 4.94
N PRO A 123 -9.24 -7.66 3.70
CA PRO A 123 -9.14 -6.25 3.32
C PRO A 123 -9.93 -5.33 4.27
N GLN A 124 -11.11 -5.75 4.69
CA GLN A 124 -12.00 -5.00 5.58
C GLN A 124 -11.38 -4.85 6.97
N HIS A 125 -10.80 -5.91 7.53
CA HIS A 125 -10.14 -5.84 8.83
C HIS A 125 -8.87 -4.97 8.80
N LEU A 126 -8.07 -5.03 7.72
CA LEU A 126 -6.92 -4.13 7.55
C LEU A 126 -7.35 -2.66 7.58
N ARG A 127 -8.42 -2.31 6.85
CA ARG A 127 -8.98 -0.95 6.87
C ARG A 127 -9.50 -0.56 8.25
N ALA A 128 -10.29 -1.44 8.87
CA ALA A 128 -10.90 -1.18 10.17
C ALA A 128 -9.84 -0.90 11.23
N VAL A 129 -8.79 -1.73 11.31
CA VAL A 129 -7.69 -1.57 12.27
C VAL A 129 -6.87 -0.31 12.00
N LEU A 130 -6.58 0.01 10.74
CA LEU A 130 -5.89 1.25 10.38
C LEU A 130 -6.65 2.47 10.89
N LEU A 131 -7.97 2.51 10.64
CA LEU A 131 -8.83 3.62 11.05
C LEU A 131 -8.99 3.69 12.56
N SER A 132 -9.27 2.57 13.23
CA SER A 132 -9.52 2.55 14.67
C SER A 132 -8.25 2.82 15.50
N THR A 133 -7.07 2.45 14.99
CA THR A 133 -5.81 2.59 15.75
C THR A 133 -5.10 3.91 15.45
N TRP A 134 -5.07 4.35 14.19
CA TRP A 134 -4.31 5.53 13.77
C TRP A 134 -5.09 6.55 12.93
N GLY A 135 -6.39 6.32 12.68
CA GLY A 135 -7.19 7.16 11.78
C GLY A 135 -7.25 8.63 12.18
N GLU A 136 -7.45 8.93 13.48
CA GLU A 136 -7.46 10.30 13.97
C GLU A 136 -6.11 11.00 13.76
N ALA A 137 -5.00 10.33 14.14
CA ALA A 137 -3.65 10.86 13.97
C ALA A 137 -3.32 11.10 12.48
N LEU A 138 -3.74 10.19 11.59
CA LEU A 138 -3.58 10.32 10.15
C LEU A 138 -4.41 11.47 9.58
N ALA A 139 -5.67 11.61 9.98
CA ALA A 139 -6.53 12.71 9.56
C ALA A 139 -5.99 14.07 10.02
N GLN A 140 -5.54 14.16 11.28
CA GLN A 140 -4.93 15.37 11.81
C GLN A 140 -3.62 15.69 11.08
N ARG A 141 -2.78 14.69 10.81
CA ARG A 141 -1.56 14.88 10.00
C ARG A 141 -1.88 15.39 8.60
N ALA A 142 -2.87 14.82 7.91
CA ALA A 142 -3.26 15.23 6.57
C ALA A 142 -3.79 16.68 6.56
N LYS A 143 -4.61 17.04 7.55
CA LYS A 143 -5.11 18.41 7.75
C LYS A 143 -3.96 19.40 7.97
N LEU A 144 -3.04 19.11 8.89
CA LEU A 144 -1.89 19.97 9.17
C LEU A 144 -0.98 20.12 7.94
N ALA A 145 -0.75 19.04 7.19
CA ALA A 145 0.06 19.07 5.97
C ALA A 145 -0.52 19.97 4.87
N ARG A 146 -1.85 20.12 4.81
CA ARG A 146 -2.52 21.05 3.87
C ARG A 146 -2.39 22.52 4.27
N LEU A 147 -2.31 22.78 5.58
CA LEU A 147 -2.17 24.14 6.13
C LEU A 147 -0.71 24.63 6.11
N ALA A 148 0.25 23.71 6.22
CA ALA A 148 1.67 24.02 6.19
C ALA A 148 2.15 24.45 4.79
N ALA A 149 3.28 25.15 4.75
CA ALA A 149 3.99 25.39 3.50
C ALA A 149 4.41 24.03 2.90
N PRO A 150 4.21 23.81 1.58
CA PRO A 150 4.56 22.54 0.95
C PRO A 150 6.07 22.35 0.99
N VAL A 151 6.52 21.22 1.56
CA VAL A 151 7.94 20.86 1.68
C VAL A 151 8.37 19.83 0.63
N SER A 152 7.46 19.44 -0.26
CA SER A 152 7.72 18.54 -1.38
C SER A 152 6.91 18.92 -2.60
N ASN A 153 7.40 18.53 -3.78
CA ASN A 153 6.73 18.78 -5.05
C ASN A 153 5.33 18.13 -5.09
N GLY A 154 5.18 16.96 -4.45
CA GLY A 154 3.88 16.28 -4.36
C GLY A 154 2.86 17.07 -3.53
N GLN A 155 3.27 17.63 -2.39
CA GLN A 155 2.39 18.50 -1.59
C GLN A 155 2.03 19.80 -2.30
N GLN A 156 2.99 20.40 -3.02
CA GLN A 156 2.74 21.59 -3.81
C GLN A 156 1.71 21.32 -4.91
N ALA A 157 1.88 20.21 -5.65
CA ALA A 157 0.94 19.78 -6.68
C ALA A 157 -0.46 19.50 -6.10
N ALA A 158 -0.54 18.75 -5.00
CA ALA A 158 -1.81 18.43 -4.35
C ALA A 158 -2.56 19.68 -3.90
N ARG A 159 -1.86 20.62 -3.26
CA ARG A 159 -2.46 21.90 -2.81
C ARG A 159 -2.89 22.77 -3.99
N ARG A 160 -2.06 22.89 -5.03
CA ARG A 160 -2.33 23.75 -6.19
C ARG A 160 -3.56 23.28 -6.99
N PHE A 161 -3.74 21.97 -7.12
CA PHE A 161 -4.77 21.38 -7.99
C PHE A 161 -5.90 20.67 -7.23
N GLY A 162 -5.95 20.78 -5.90
CA GLY A 162 -6.99 20.18 -5.06
C GLY A 162 -7.00 18.64 -5.10
N LEU A 163 -5.84 18.02 -5.30
CA LEU A 163 -5.72 16.57 -5.45
C LEU A 163 -5.61 15.86 -4.10
N ARG A 164 -6.01 14.59 -4.04
CA ARG A 164 -5.77 13.74 -2.86
C ARG A 164 -4.28 13.41 -2.75
N SER A 165 -3.70 13.68 -1.59
CA SER A 165 -2.34 13.28 -1.26
C SER A 165 -2.29 11.84 -0.74
N ALA A 166 -1.09 11.25 -0.68
CA ALA A 166 -0.89 9.95 -0.03
C ALA A 166 -1.35 9.95 1.45
N GLY A 167 -1.23 11.09 2.13
CA GLY A 167 -1.75 11.25 3.50
C GLY A 167 -3.28 11.24 3.55
N ASP A 168 -3.94 11.80 2.54
CA ASP A 168 -5.40 11.77 2.43
C ASP A 168 -5.92 10.36 2.13
N GLU A 169 -5.24 9.63 1.24
CA GLU A 169 -5.51 8.21 1.00
C GLU A 169 -5.38 7.42 2.31
N ALA A 170 -4.29 7.59 3.07
CA ALA A 170 -4.08 6.90 4.33
C ALA A 170 -5.15 7.24 5.39
N ALA A 171 -5.53 8.52 5.51
CA ALA A 171 -6.59 8.96 6.43
C ALA A 171 -7.97 8.35 6.09
N GLN A 172 -8.20 7.98 4.84
CA GLN A 172 -9.40 7.28 4.36
C GLN A 172 -9.21 5.75 4.24
N ALA A 173 -8.11 5.23 4.79
CA ALA A 173 -7.71 3.83 4.69
C ALA A 173 -7.62 3.29 3.25
N PHE A 174 -6.94 4.05 2.39
CA PHE A 174 -6.52 3.71 1.04
C PHE A 174 -7.65 3.23 0.10
N PRO A 175 -8.67 4.06 -0.18
CA PRO A 175 -9.76 3.67 -1.08
C PRO A 175 -9.28 3.22 -2.46
N VAL A 176 -8.28 3.87 -3.07
CA VAL A 176 -7.77 3.43 -4.40
C VAL A 176 -7.10 2.05 -4.33
N LEU A 177 -6.48 1.71 -3.21
CA LEU A 177 -5.90 0.39 -3.01
C LEU A 177 -7.01 -0.68 -2.92
N PHE A 178 -7.95 -0.50 -1.99
CA PHE A 178 -8.90 -1.55 -1.64
C PHE A 178 -10.11 -1.64 -2.56
N ASP A 179 -10.54 -0.51 -3.14
CA ASP A 179 -11.77 -0.46 -3.94
C ASP A 179 -11.48 -0.54 -5.44
N VAL A 180 -10.23 -0.36 -5.87
CA VAL A 180 -9.84 -0.37 -7.30
C VAL A 180 -8.69 -1.33 -7.59
N THR A 181 -7.53 -1.12 -6.96
CA THR A 181 -6.29 -1.81 -7.35
C THR A 181 -6.30 -3.29 -6.97
N LEU A 182 -6.66 -3.61 -5.73
CA LEU A 182 -6.74 -4.99 -5.24
C LEU A 182 -7.84 -5.79 -5.97
N PRO A 183 -9.07 -5.29 -6.17
CA PRO A 183 -10.08 -5.98 -6.98
C PRO A 183 -9.61 -6.25 -8.43
N ALA A 184 -8.96 -5.28 -9.09
CA ALA A 184 -8.43 -5.47 -10.43
C ALA A 184 -7.33 -6.54 -10.48
N LEU A 185 -6.45 -6.57 -9.48
CA LEU A 185 -5.43 -7.61 -9.35
C LEU A 185 -6.08 -9.00 -9.17
N GLN A 186 -7.06 -9.11 -8.28
CA GLN A 186 -7.75 -10.36 -7.98
C GLN A 186 -8.53 -10.89 -9.19
N ALA A 187 -9.28 -10.03 -9.88
CA ALA A 187 -9.98 -10.40 -11.11
C ALA A 187 -9.02 -10.90 -12.20
N GLY A 188 -7.88 -10.21 -12.37
CA GLY A 188 -6.83 -10.65 -13.28
C GLY A 188 -6.26 -12.03 -12.94
N LEU A 189 -6.00 -12.29 -11.65
CA LEU A 189 -5.52 -13.60 -11.19
C LEU A 189 -6.57 -14.70 -11.40
N GLN A 190 -7.84 -14.42 -11.09
CA GLN A 190 -8.95 -15.37 -11.22
C GLN A 190 -9.27 -15.70 -12.69
N SER A 191 -9.00 -14.78 -13.62
CA SER A 191 -9.19 -15.02 -15.05
C SER A 191 -8.20 -16.01 -15.68
N GLY A 192 -7.13 -16.40 -14.97
CA GLY A 192 -6.08 -17.27 -15.50
C GLY A 192 -5.03 -16.57 -16.37
N ALA A 193 -5.09 -15.24 -16.53
CA ALA A 193 -4.14 -14.46 -17.35
C ALA A 193 -2.69 -14.44 -16.82
N GLY A 194 -2.44 -15.02 -15.64
CA GLY A 194 -1.15 -15.09 -14.99
C GLY A 194 -0.80 -13.84 -14.17
N GLU A 195 0.14 -13.99 -13.23
CA GLU A 195 0.48 -12.93 -12.27
C GLU A 195 0.94 -11.63 -12.93
N ARG A 196 1.74 -11.75 -13.99
CA ARG A 196 2.29 -10.61 -14.73
C ARG A 196 1.16 -9.77 -15.34
N ALA A 197 0.24 -10.41 -16.05
CA ALA A 197 -0.89 -9.72 -16.66
C ALA A 197 -1.78 -9.10 -15.57
N ALA A 198 -2.12 -9.84 -14.52
CA ALA A 198 -2.93 -9.34 -13.42
C ALA A 198 -2.34 -8.08 -12.75
N ARG A 199 -1.02 -8.05 -12.53
CA ARG A 199 -0.32 -6.86 -12.01
C ARG A 199 -0.34 -5.69 -12.98
N VAL A 200 -0.21 -5.93 -14.29
CA VAL A 200 -0.33 -4.87 -15.30
C VAL A 200 -1.75 -4.29 -15.32
N GLN A 201 -2.78 -5.15 -15.32
CA GLN A 201 -4.18 -4.73 -15.26
C GLN A 201 -4.45 -3.87 -14.02
N ALA A 202 -3.98 -4.32 -12.85
CA ALA A 202 -4.11 -3.58 -11.61
C ALA A 202 -3.41 -2.22 -11.68
N LEU A 203 -2.18 -2.18 -12.22
CA LEU A 203 -1.44 -0.93 -12.39
C LEU A 203 -2.20 0.08 -13.27
N PHE A 204 -2.75 -0.38 -14.40
CA PHE A 204 -3.56 0.47 -15.26
C PHE A 204 -4.85 0.93 -14.57
N ALA A 205 -5.52 0.05 -13.81
CA ALA A 205 -6.69 0.42 -13.00
C ALA A 205 -6.35 1.52 -11.98
N THR A 206 -5.20 1.42 -11.31
CA THR A 206 -4.70 2.46 -10.41
C THR A 206 -4.43 3.78 -11.15
N MET A 207 -3.68 3.73 -12.26
CA MET A 207 -3.33 4.91 -13.05
C MET A 207 -4.56 5.65 -13.59
N ALA A 208 -5.66 4.95 -13.83
CA ALA A 208 -6.89 5.53 -14.36
C ALA A 208 -7.61 6.49 -13.37
N VAL A 209 -7.38 6.32 -12.07
CA VAL A 209 -8.15 7.01 -11.01
C VAL A 209 -7.29 7.71 -9.95
N LEU A 210 -6.04 7.28 -9.75
CA LEU A 210 -5.19 7.85 -8.72
C LEU A 210 -4.77 9.27 -9.10
N ASP A 211 -4.82 10.17 -8.12
CA ASP A 211 -4.23 11.50 -8.22
C ASP A 211 -2.71 11.42 -8.01
N ASP A 212 -2.01 10.86 -9.00
CA ASP A 212 -0.58 10.62 -8.91
C ASP A 212 0.23 11.93 -8.99
N THR A 213 0.57 12.47 -7.83
CA THR A 213 1.32 13.73 -7.72
C THR A 213 2.71 13.67 -8.35
N ASN A 214 3.29 12.48 -8.59
CA ASN A 214 4.56 12.36 -9.31
C ASN A 214 4.39 12.65 -10.82
N CYS A 215 3.24 12.30 -11.40
CA CYS A 215 2.88 12.71 -12.76
C CYS A 215 2.72 14.22 -12.85
N VAL A 216 2.07 14.84 -11.85
CA VAL A 216 1.87 16.29 -11.82
C VAL A 216 3.18 17.06 -11.69
N HIS A 217 4.09 16.58 -10.85
CA HIS A 217 5.42 17.17 -10.73
C HIS A 217 6.19 17.15 -12.07
N ARG A 218 6.05 16.08 -12.86
CA ARG A 218 6.81 15.89 -14.10
C ARG A 218 6.18 16.52 -15.34
N GLY A 219 4.85 16.52 -15.42
CA GLY A 219 4.12 16.96 -16.61
C GLY A 219 2.93 17.88 -16.33
N GLY A 220 2.82 18.43 -15.12
CA GLY A 220 1.67 19.25 -14.72
C GLY A 220 0.36 18.45 -14.65
N ILE A 221 -0.74 19.18 -14.48
CA ILE A 221 -2.07 18.56 -14.44
C ILE A 221 -2.39 17.82 -15.74
N ASP A 222 -1.94 18.35 -16.88
CA ASP A 222 -2.13 17.72 -18.19
C ASP A 222 -1.40 16.38 -18.28
N GLY A 223 -0.20 16.27 -17.71
CA GLY A 223 0.52 15.00 -17.58
C GLY A 223 -0.24 13.95 -16.80
N LEU A 224 -0.85 14.32 -15.66
CA LEU A 224 -1.72 13.41 -14.90
C LEU A 224 -2.94 12.99 -15.72
N ARG A 225 -3.62 13.94 -16.37
CA ARG A 225 -4.80 13.65 -17.19
C ARG A 225 -4.48 12.80 -18.41
N PHE A 226 -3.30 12.97 -19.01
CA PHE A 226 -2.81 12.11 -20.08
C PHE A 226 -2.62 10.67 -19.59
N VAL A 227 -1.92 10.47 -18.46
CA VAL A 227 -1.74 9.14 -17.85
C VAL A 227 -3.08 8.46 -17.59
N GLN A 228 -4.00 9.16 -16.93
CA GLN A 228 -5.33 8.64 -16.61
C GLN A 228 -6.13 8.30 -17.87
N THR A 229 -6.02 9.09 -18.93
CA THR A 229 -6.72 8.86 -20.20
C THR A 229 -6.19 7.65 -20.94
N CYS A 230 -4.86 7.54 -21.10
CA CYS A 230 -4.25 6.34 -21.69
C CYS A 230 -4.59 5.07 -20.91
N ALA A 231 -4.61 5.15 -19.58
CA ALA A 231 -4.98 4.01 -18.74
C ALA A 231 -6.44 3.60 -18.89
N ARG A 232 -7.38 4.57 -18.89
CA ARG A 232 -8.79 4.30 -19.16
C ARG A 232 -9.00 3.70 -20.55
N GLN A 233 -8.33 4.21 -21.57
CA GLN A 233 -8.42 3.68 -22.93
C GLN A 233 -7.91 2.24 -23.03
N PHE A 234 -6.78 1.93 -22.39
CA PHE A 234 -6.27 0.56 -22.31
C PHE A 234 -7.31 -0.39 -21.69
N LEU A 235 -7.90 -0.01 -20.56
CA LEU A 235 -8.89 -0.82 -19.86
C LEU A 235 -10.20 -0.97 -20.66
N GLN A 236 -10.70 0.12 -21.26
CA GLN A 236 -11.91 0.13 -22.09
C GLN A 236 -11.74 -0.70 -23.36
N ALA A 237 -10.53 -0.74 -23.92
CA ALA A 237 -10.18 -1.61 -25.02
C ALA A 237 -10.06 -3.08 -24.61
N GLY A 238 -10.38 -3.48 -23.37
CA GLY A 238 -10.29 -4.87 -22.89
C GLY A 238 -9.02 -5.18 -22.09
N GLY A 239 -8.10 -4.23 -21.97
CA GLY A 239 -6.90 -4.36 -21.14
C GLY A 239 -6.10 -5.63 -21.43
N ILE A 240 -5.78 -6.39 -20.38
CA ILE A 240 -5.02 -7.64 -20.49
C ILE A 240 -5.75 -8.79 -21.20
N PHE A 241 -7.04 -8.64 -21.49
CA PHE A 241 -7.82 -9.67 -22.19
C PHE A 241 -7.68 -9.59 -23.71
N GLN A 242 -7.05 -8.53 -24.23
CA GLN A 242 -6.71 -8.43 -25.64
C GLN A 242 -5.50 -9.29 -25.98
N THR A 243 -5.48 -9.87 -27.18
CA THR A 243 -4.37 -10.75 -27.60
C THR A 243 -3.02 -10.01 -27.70
N ASP A 244 -3.05 -8.72 -28.04
CA ASP A 244 -1.89 -7.86 -28.24
C ASP A 244 -1.66 -6.87 -27.08
N TRP A 245 -2.25 -7.12 -25.91
CA TRP A 245 -2.20 -6.21 -24.76
C TRP A 245 -0.79 -5.75 -24.39
N GLN A 246 0.22 -6.62 -24.55
CA GLN A 246 1.62 -6.30 -24.25
C GLN A 246 2.19 -5.25 -25.20
N LEU A 247 1.83 -5.32 -26.49
CA LEU A 247 2.25 -4.34 -27.49
C LEU A 247 1.63 -2.98 -27.16
N HIS A 248 0.33 -2.96 -26.87
CA HIS A 248 -0.37 -1.74 -26.46
C HIS A 248 0.20 -1.14 -25.17
N ALA A 249 0.43 -1.94 -24.14
CA ALA A 249 1.01 -1.46 -22.89
C ALA A 249 2.45 -0.94 -23.07
N ARG A 250 3.25 -1.53 -23.97
CA ARG A 250 4.59 -1.02 -24.34
C ARG A 250 4.52 0.27 -25.15
N ALA A 251 3.55 0.42 -26.04
CA ALA A 251 3.32 1.67 -26.76
C ALA A 251 2.94 2.80 -25.78
N ILE A 252 2.07 2.51 -24.81
CA ILE A 252 1.74 3.47 -23.74
C ILE A 252 2.99 3.80 -22.92
N HIS A 253 3.79 2.79 -22.55
CA HIS A 253 5.08 3.01 -21.87
C HIS A 253 5.97 3.98 -22.65
N ALA A 254 6.20 3.74 -23.95
CA ALA A 254 7.01 4.63 -24.79
C ALA A 254 6.45 6.06 -24.83
N SER A 255 5.12 6.20 -24.88
CA SER A 255 4.48 7.52 -24.88
C SER A 255 4.67 8.28 -23.56
N PHE A 256 4.76 7.57 -22.43
CA PHE A 256 5.04 8.15 -21.11
C PHE A 256 6.51 8.56 -21.00
N VAL A 257 7.43 7.72 -21.48
CA VAL A 257 8.87 8.02 -21.53
C VAL A 257 9.14 9.28 -22.35
N ALA A 258 8.55 9.38 -23.54
CA ALA A 258 8.69 10.56 -24.40
C ALA A 258 8.20 11.86 -23.74
N ARG A 259 7.23 11.76 -22.82
CA ARG A 259 6.67 12.89 -22.05
C ARG A 259 7.31 13.04 -20.66
N ARG A 260 8.29 12.20 -20.32
CA ARG A 260 8.92 12.10 -18.99
C ARG A 260 7.91 11.87 -17.84
N LEU A 261 6.78 11.25 -18.11
CA LEU A 261 5.72 10.97 -17.13
C LEU A 261 6.03 9.67 -16.38
N SER A 262 5.98 9.71 -15.05
CA SER A 262 6.21 8.55 -14.20
C SER A 262 5.10 8.42 -13.16
N PRO A 263 4.20 7.43 -13.26
CA PRO A 263 3.15 7.18 -12.28
C PRO A 263 3.68 6.44 -11.04
N GLY A 264 4.53 7.13 -10.27
CA GLY A 264 5.23 6.58 -9.11
C GLY A 264 4.29 6.23 -7.94
N GLY A 265 3.29 7.07 -7.67
CA GLY A 265 2.28 6.76 -6.65
C GLY A 265 1.45 5.53 -7.03
N SER A 266 1.17 5.36 -8.33
CA SER A 266 0.45 4.19 -8.83
C SER A 266 1.24 2.90 -8.64
N ALA A 267 2.56 2.97 -8.81
CA ALA A 267 3.51 1.90 -8.51
C ALA A 267 3.51 1.52 -7.02
N ASP A 268 3.56 2.50 -6.11
CA ASP A 268 3.50 2.25 -4.66
C ASP A 268 2.18 1.56 -4.24
N VAL A 269 1.06 1.98 -4.84
CA VAL A 269 -0.26 1.37 -4.59
C VAL A 269 -0.32 -0.05 -5.16
N LEU A 270 0.25 -0.31 -6.34
CA LEU A 270 0.36 -1.66 -6.88
C LEU A 270 1.17 -2.60 -5.97
N ALA A 271 2.32 -2.13 -5.47
CA ALA A 271 3.13 -2.90 -4.52
C ALA A 271 2.32 -3.23 -3.25
N SER A 272 1.54 -2.26 -2.76
CA SER A 272 0.64 -2.46 -1.63
C SER A 272 -0.43 -3.52 -1.92
N ALA A 273 -1.02 -3.52 -3.11
CA ALA A 273 -2.01 -4.53 -3.52
C ALA A 273 -1.39 -5.93 -3.64
N CYS A 274 -0.20 -6.03 -4.23
CA CYS A 274 0.55 -7.28 -4.31
C CYS A 274 0.86 -7.85 -2.92
N TRP A 275 1.22 -6.97 -1.98
CA TRP A 275 1.46 -7.36 -0.59
C TRP A 275 0.19 -7.87 0.09
N VAL A 276 -0.93 -7.12 0.01
CA VAL A 276 -2.21 -7.56 0.59
C VAL A 276 -2.60 -8.92 0.03
N GLN A 277 -2.54 -9.10 -1.29
CA GLN A 277 -2.85 -10.39 -1.93
C GLN A 277 -1.95 -11.53 -1.43
N SER A 278 -0.64 -11.28 -1.26
CA SER A 278 0.30 -12.29 -0.73
C SER A 278 -0.03 -12.68 0.70
N VAL A 279 -0.31 -11.70 1.57
CA VAL A 279 -0.63 -11.93 2.98
C VAL A 279 -1.96 -12.66 3.14
N LEU A 280 -2.98 -12.30 2.36
CA LEU A 280 -4.26 -13.03 2.35
C LEU A 280 -4.03 -14.52 2.01
N VAL A 281 -3.25 -14.81 0.96
CA VAL A 281 -2.96 -16.18 0.57
C VAL A 281 -2.16 -16.93 1.64
N GLU A 282 -1.12 -16.31 2.20
CA GLU A 282 -0.24 -16.96 3.18
C GLU A 282 -0.94 -17.24 4.52
N PHE A 283 -1.69 -16.26 5.05
CA PHE A 283 -2.30 -16.36 6.38
C PHE A 283 -3.69 -16.99 6.39
N CYS A 284 -4.44 -16.96 5.27
CA CYS A 284 -5.66 -17.79 5.15
C CYS A 284 -5.32 -19.28 4.97
N ARG A 285 -4.25 -19.62 4.22
CA ARG A 285 -3.82 -21.02 4.03
C ARG A 285 -3.18 -21.63 5.27
N ALA A 286 -2.59 -20.80 6.15
CA ALA A 286 -1.94 -21.27 7.37
C ALA A 286 -2.92 -21.72 8.47
N GLY A 287 -4.24 -21.62 8.26
CA GLY A 287 -5.24 -22.04 9.26
C GLY A 287 -5.02 -21.36 10.61
N PHE A 288 -4.78 -20.04 10.61
CA PHE A 288 -4.59 -19.29 11.86
C PHE A 288 -5.90 -19.27 12.65
N SER A 289 -6.09 -20.31 13.45
CA SER A 289 -7.11 -20.39 14.48
C SER A 289 -6.69 -19.47 15.62
N PRO A 290 -7.47 -18.43 15.96
CA PRO A 290 -7.16 -17.63 17.13
C PRO A 290 -7.21 -18.51 18.39
N PRO A 291 -6.43 -18.20 19.44
CA PRO A 291 -6.29 -19.04 20.63
C PRO A 291 -7.59 -19.25 21.44
N TRP A 292 -8.69 -18.59 21.07
CA TRP A 292 -10.02 -18.77 21.66
C TRP A 292 -10.94 -19.71 20.85
N SER A 293 -10.49 -20.28 19.74
CA SER A 293 -11.26 -21.24 18.94
C SER A 293 -11.23 -22.67 19.52
N THR A 294 -11.56 -22.80 20.80
CA THR A 294 -12.11 -24.05 21.30
C THR A 294 -13.56 -24.12 20.83
N GLU A 295 -13.87 -25.14 20.05
CA GLU A 295 -15.24 -25.54 19.71
C GLU A 295 -16.11 -25.47 20.97
N VAL A 296 -17.15 -24.64 20.92
CA VAL A 296 -18.22 -24.72 21.91
C VAL A 296 -18.90 -26.05 21.68
N ASP A 297 -18.73 -26.97 22.63
CA ASP A 297 -19.46 -28.23 22.66
C ASP A 297 -20.97 -27.91 22.63
N PRO A 298 -21.73 -28.32 21.59
CA PRO A 298 -23.16 -28.03 21.48
C PRO A 298 -24.02 -28.73 22.55
N THR A 299 -23.41 -29.49 23.46
CA THR A 299 -24.12 -30.21 24.53
C THR A 299 -24.12 -29.53 25.90
N GLU A 300 -23.48 -28.37 26.07
CA GLU A 300 -23.43 -27.68 27.36
C GLU A 300 -24.67 -26.76 27.58
N PRO A 301 -25.49 -26.98 28.62
CA PRO A 301 -26.71 -26.20 28.83
C PRO A 301 -26.37 -24.75 29.25
N GLN A 302 -26.75 -23.79 28.41
CA GLN A 302 -26.63 -22.36 28.70
C GLN A 302 -27.43 -21.98 29.96
N LYS A 303 -26.74 -21.49 30.99
CA LYS A 303 -27.40 -20.86 32.14
C LYS A 303 -27.99 -19.51 31.71
N PRO A 304 -29.23 -19.18 32.12
CA PRO A 304 -29.87 -17.94 31.70
C PRO A 304 -29.16 -16.72 32.29
N VAL A 305 -28.87 -15.75 31.42
CA VAL A 305 -28.36 -14.42 31.79
C VAL A 305 -29.49 -13.69 32.52
N THR A 306 -29.37 -13.54 33.83
CA THR A 306 -30.28 -12.73 34.62
C THR A 306 -30.11 -11.25 34.29
N SER A 307 -31.25 -10.63 33.96
CA SER A 307 -31.46 -9.22 33.64
C SER A 307 -30.87 -8.26 34.68
N TRP A 308 -30.10 -7.28 34.22
CA TRP A 308 -29.78 -6.09 35.00
C TRP A 308 -30.97 -5.12 34.96
N GLN A 309 -31.81 -5.18 36.00
CA GLN A 309 -32.72 -4.11 36.37
C GLN A 309 -32.29 -3.55 37.73
N GLU A 310 -32.06 -2.23 37.73
CA GLU A 310 -32.27 -1.26 38.81
C GLU A 310 -31.84 -1.61 40.24
N ARG A 311 -30.90 -0.81 40.78
CA ARG A 311 -30.88 -0.50 42.22
C ARG A 311 -30.74 1.01 42.43
N PRO A 312 -31.72 1.67 43.07
CA PRO A 312 -31.59 3.01 43.60
C PRO A 312 -30.91 3.01 44.98
N GLU A 313 -30.24 4.14 45.27
CA GLU A 313 -29.94 4.79 46.56
C GLU A 313 -29.58 3.96 47.81
N LEU A 314 -28.50 4.39 48.51
CA LEU A 314 -28.56 4.61 49.96
C LEU A 314 -27.43 5.53 50.45
N VAL A 315 -27.87 6.52 51.20
CA VAL A 315 -27.17 7.53 52.01
C VAL A 315 -26.44 6.87 53.20
N ALA A 316 -25.19 7.27 53.43
CA ALA A 316 -24.58 7.58 54.74
C ALA A 316 -23.16 8.12 54.52
#